data_AF-A0A927RPX5-F1
#
_entry.id   AF-A0A927RPX5-F1
#
_cell.length_a   1.000
_cell.length_b   1.000
_cell.length_c   1.000
_cell.angle_alpha   90.00
_cell.angle_beta   90.00
_cell.angle_gamma   90.00
#
_symmetry.space_group_name_H-M   'P 1'
#
loop_
_entity.id
_entity.type
_entity.pdbx_description
1 polymer ?
#
loop_
_entity_poly.entity_id
_entity_poly.type
_entity_poly.pdbx_seq_one_letter_code
_entity_poly.pdbx_strand_id
1 'polypeptide(L)'
;MCGEVVRVVGWKKGDFYFDPSPAVFETVDELKDFVYNGFCGANLSKYLINLGKKEGKTAIFMKPCDSYSFNQLVKEHRIVRENVYVIAIECQGKLDIEKIKAKGVDAVSCVEENGDKVNVSSIYGDVELEKCEVLLGKCMTCKGKTHQVKDEEIIVNEMPVSKNNRFDEVEKLEAMTEDERFAFWREQLSKCIRCNACRNVCPACSCLKCVFDNPESGVSAKANDDKFEEQLFHVIRAFHVSGRCTDCGECSRVCPQNIPLHLLNRKFIKDIDGFYGEYQAGETADGKTPLTSYTESDIEAKDIFNGEAK
;
A
#
# COMPACT_ATOMS: atom_id res chain seq x y z
N MET A 1 26.24 4.94 15.04
CA MET A 1 24.91 4.47 15.49
C MET A 1 24.87 4.52 17.00
N CYS A 2 23.80 5.04 17.59
CA CYS A 2 23.55 4.91 19.04
C CYS A 2 23.37 3.41 19.35
N GLY A 3 23.91 2.92 20.47
CA GLY A 3 24.02 1.49 20.79
C GLY A 3 22.71 0.70 20.91
N GLU A 4 21.55 1.32 20.68
CA GLU A 4 20.23 0.68 20.70
C GLU A 4 19.87 0.01 19.36
N VAL A 5 20.35 0.52 18.23
CA VAL A 5 19.96 0.08 16.87
C VAL A 5 21.18 -0.34 16.06
N VAL A 6 21.10 -1.51 15.43
CA VAL A 6 22.20 -2.08 14.61
C VAL A 6 22.01 -1.88 13.11
N ARG A 7 20.80 -1.51 12.67
CA ARG A 7 20.48 -1.27 11.26
C ARG A 7 19.27 -0.36 11.08
N VAL A 8 19.21 0.34 9.95
CA VAL A 8 18.15 1.30 9.60
C VAL A 8 17.49 0.87 8.29
N VAL A 9 16.17 0.91 8.22
CA VAL A 9 15.38 0.68 7.00
C VAL A 9 14.81 2.00 6.51
N GLY A 10 15.08 2.33 5.25
CA GLY A 10 14.68 3.58 4.62
C GLY A 10 14.63 3.47 3.11
N TRP A 11 14.84 4.59 2.43
CA TRP A 11 15.00 4.64 0.98
C TRP A 11 16.41 5.09 0.64
N LYS A 12 17.02 4.44 -0.35
CA LYS A 12 18.29 4.87 -0.94
C LYS A 12 18.05 5.55 -2.28
N LYS A 13 18.95 6.45 -2.64
CA LYS A 13 19.01 7.05 -3.98
C LYS A 13 19.08 5.93 -5.04
N GLY A 14 18.26 6.06 -6.09
CA GLY A 14 18.30 5.19 -7.26
C GLY A 14 19.21 5.76 -8.36
N ASP A 15 19.09 5.24 -9.57
CA ASP A 15 19.85 5.74 -10.72
C ASP A 15 19.31 7.11 -11.18
N PHE A 16 18.02 7.34 -10.94
CA PHE A 16 17.32 8.59 -11.24
C PHE A 16 16.92 9.32 -9.94
N TYR A 17 16.43 10.56 -10.08
CA TYR A 17 15.94 11.29 -8.91
C TYR A 17 14.63 10.69 -8.37
N PHE A 18 13.84 10.08 -9.25
CA PHE A 18 12.46 9.66 -9.00
C PHE A 18 12.29 8.14 -8.72
N ASP A 19 13.37 7.37 -8.65
CA ASP A 19 13.36 5.94 -8.33
C ASP A 19 14.02 5.55 -6.98
N PRO A 20 13.87 6.31 -5.87
CA PRO A 20 14.32 5.85 -4.56
C PRO A 20 13.79 4.45 -4.23
N SER A 21 14.70 3.58 -3.81
CA SER A 21 14.39 2.17 -3.56
C SER A 21 14.50 1.84 -2.07
N PRO A 22 13.63 0.99 -1.51
CA PRO A 22 13.80 0.47 -0.16
C PRO A 22 15.20 -0.12 0.06
N ALA A 23 15.84 0.23 1.18
CA ALA A 23 17.18 -0.21 1.51
C ALA A 23 17.37 -0.41 3.02
N VAL A 24 18.41 -1.17 3.36
CA VAL A 24 18.86 -1.41 4.73
C VAL A 24 20.27 -0.84 4.84
N PHE A 25 20.51 -0.07 5.88
CA PHE A 25 21.77 0.61 6.16
C PHE A 25 22.33 0.07 7.48
N GLU A 26 23.53 -0.49 7.45
CA GLU A 26 24.22 -1.11 8.59
C GLU A 26 25.49 -0.34 9.01
N THR A 27 25.89 0.68 8.24
CA THR A 27 27.00 1.59 8.59
C THR A 27 26.60 3.06 8.44
N VAL A 28 27.36 3.96 9.08
CA VAL A 28 27.15 5.41 8.95
C VAL A 28 27.47 5.87 7.52
N ASP A 29 28.49 5.28 6.89
CA ASP A 29 28.89 5.64 5.53
C ASP A 29 27.82 5.30 4.50
N GLU A 30 27.03 4.24 4.71
CA GLU A 30 25.90 3.89 3.83
C GLU A 30 24.77 4.93 3.91
N LEU A 31 24.62 5.63 5.04
CA LEU A 31 23.58 6.64 5.19
C LEU A 31 23.77 7.86 4.28
N LYS A 32 24.94 8.03 3.66
CA LYS A 32 25.16 9.08 2.65
C LYS A 32 24.21 8.96 1.45
N ASP A 33 23.76 7.74 1.16
CA ASP A 33 22.86 7.43 0.05
C ASP A 33 21.39 7.39 0.52
N PHE A 34 21.12 7.63 1.80
CA PHE A 34 19.76 7.70 2.35
C PHE A 34 19.04 8.95 1.81
N VAL A 35 17.81 8.77 1.35
CA VAL A 35 16.97 9.85 0.82
C VAL A 35 15.54 9.74 1.34
N TYR A 36 14.88 10.89 1.51
CA TYR A 36 13.44 10.96 1.73
C TYR A 36 12.86 12.15 0.97
N ASN A 37 12.13 11.87 -0.12
CA ASN A 37 11.54 12.87 -1.00
C ASN A 37 10.13 12.45 -1.46
N GLY A 38 9.53 13.22 -2.37
CA GLY A 38 8.22 12.96 -2.97
C GLY A 38 8.07 11.58 -3.64
N PHE A 39 9.17 10.94 -4.05
CA PHE A 39 9.16 9.64 -4.72
C PHE A 39 9.36 8.45 -3.76
N CYS A 40 9.55 8.69 -2.46
CA CYS A 40 9.65 7.66 -1.43
C CYS A 40 8.27 7.07 -1.06
N GLY A 41 7.58 6.54 -2.07
CA GLY A 41 6.22 6.03 -1.99
C GLY A 41 6.10 4.61 -1.43
N ALA A 42 7.15 3.80 -1.51
CA ALA A 42 7.11 2.40 -1.10
C ALA A 42 6.83 2.24 0.41
N ASN A 43 6.07 1.20 0.77
CA ASN A 43 5.84 0.83 2.17
C ASN A 43 6.96 -0.11 2.65
N LEU A 44 7.61 0.25 3.75
CA LEU A 44 8.78 -0.46 4.27
C LEU A 44 8.43 -1.57 5.27
N SER A 45 7.20 -1.60 5.79
CA SER A 45 6.79 -2.51 6.88
C SER A 45 7.05 -3.99 6.58
N LYS A 46 6.85 -4.43 5.34
CA LYS A 46 7.04 -5.84 4.95
C LYS A 46 8.49 -6.31 5.07
N TYR A 47 9.47 -5.43 4.90
CA TYR A 47 10.89 -5.79 5.00
C TYR A 47 11.26 -6.26 6.41
N LEU A 48 10.55 -5.76 7.42
CA LEU A 48 10.74 -6.12 8.82
C LEU A 48 10.43 -7.58 9.12
N ILE A 49 9.65 -8.29 8.29
CA ILE A 49 9.37 -9.73 8.48
C ILE A 49 10.67 -10.55 8.44
N ASN A 50 11.58 -10.20 7.52
CA ASN A 50 12.86 -10.89 7.42
C ASN A 50 13.95 -10.22 8.27
N LEU A 51 13.93 -8.89 8.41
CA LEU A 51 14.90 -8.18 9.23
C LEU A 51 14.71 -8.42 10.72
N GLY A 52 13.47 -8.60 11.20
CA GLY A 52 13.17 -8.92 12.59
C GLY A 52 13.64 -10.30 13.04
N LYS A 53 14.07 -11.16 12.10
CA LYS A 53 14.71 -12.47 12.39
C LYS A 53 16.22 -12.34 12.60
N LYS A 54 16.83 -11.22 12.20
CA LYS A 54 18.25 -10.96 12.41
C LYS A 54 18.46 -10.44 13.84
N GLU A 55 19.65 -10.67 14.40
CA GLU A 55 20.02 -10.16 15.73
C GLU A 55 20.05 -8.62 15.76
N GLY A 56 19.70 -8.04 16.91
CA GLY A 56 19.72 -6.60 17.14
C GLY A 56 18.51 -5.83 16.59
N LYS A 57 18.24 -4.66 17.18
CA LYS A 57 17.09 -3.82 16.88
C LYS A 57 17.23 -3.13 15.52
N THR A 58 16.14 -3.03 14.78
CA THR A 58 16.07 -2.39 13.46
C THR A 58 15.28 -1.09 13.56
N ALA A 59 15.90 0.05 13.22
CA ALA A 59 15.14 1.28 13.04
C ALA A 59 14.43 1.32 11.69
N ILE A 60 13.28 1.96 11.64
CA ILE A 60 12.50 2.14 10.40
C ILE A 60 11.88 3.54 10.36
N PHE A 61 11.97 4.17 9.20
CA PHE A 61 11.26 5.41 8.92
C PHE A 61 9.85 5.11 8.39
N MET A 62 8.82 5.59 9.07
CA MET A 62 7.42 5.22 8.77
C MET A 62 6.53 6.41 8.48
N LYS A 63 5.89 6.37 7.31
CA LYS A 63 4.79 7.26 6.94
C LYS A 63 3.51 6.86 7.71
N PRO A 64 2.52 7.76 7.86
CA PRO A 64 1.24 7.43 8.52
C PRO A 64 0.60 6.15 7.98
N CYS A 65 0.50 5.99 6.66
CA CYS A 65 -0.10 4.82 6.03
C CYS A 65 0.70 3.51 6.24
N ASP A 66 2.02 3.60 6.41
CA ASP A 66 2.87 2.44 6.66
C ASP A 66 2.66 1.91 8.09
N SER A 67 2.39 2.80 9.06
CA SER A 67 2.21 2.46 10.49
C SER A 67 1.08 1.45 10.71
N TYR A 68 -0.02 1.56 9.96
CA TYR A 68 -1.10 0.57 9.97
C TYR A 68 -0.61 -0.80 9.50
N SER A 69 0.17 -0.85 8.42
CA SER A 69 0.71 -2.12 7.91
C SER A 69 1.65 -2.78 8.91
N PHE A 70 2.43 -1.99 9.66
CA PHE A 70 3.25 -2.51 10.75
C PHE A 70 2.41 -3.08 11.88
N ASN A 71 1.42 -2.34 12.40
CA ASN A 71 0.55 -2.83 13.47
C ASN A 71 -0.19 -4.11 13.04
N GLN A 72 -0.63 -4.17 11.78
CA GLN A 72 -1.24 -5.38 11.24
C GLN A 72 -0.27 -6.57 11.22
N LEU A 73 1.01 -6.35 10.86
CA LEU A 73 2.02 -7.40 10.89
C LEU A 73 2.40 -7.83 12.31
N VAL A 74 2.36 -6.92 13.29
CA VAL A 74 2.52 -7.25 14.72
C VAL A 74 1.32 -8.08 15.20
N LYS A 75 0.09 -7.68 14.85
CA LYS A 75 -1.15 -8.42 15.16
C LYS A 75 -1.14 -9.84 14.62
N GLU A 76 -0.58 -10.03 13.43
CA GLU A 76 -0.44 -11.34 12.79
C GLU A 76 0.81 -12.12 13.24
N HIS A 77 1.51 -11.64 14.28
CA HIS A 77 2.74 -12.23 14.82
C HIS A 77 3.83 -12.44 13.76
N ARG A 78 3.87 -11.59 12.73
CA ARG A 78 4.91 -11.60 11.67
C ARG A 78 6.10 -10.75 12.04
N ILE A 79 5.91 -9.79 12.94
CA ILE A 79 6.93 -8.90 13.49
C ILE A 79 6.81 -8.92 15.02
N VAL A 80 7.97 -8.97 15.69
CA VAL A 80 8.09 -8.75 17.13
C VAL A 80 8.34 -7.25 17.35
N ARG A 81 7.42 -6.56 18.03
CA ARG A 81 7.43 -5.08 18.16
C ARG A 81 8.71 -4.56 18.78
N GLU A 82 9.23 -5.28 19.75
CA GLU A 82 10.40 -4.94 20.58
C GLU A 82 11.69 -4.91 19.75
N ASN A 83 11.74 -5.67 18.64
CA ASN A 83 12.89 -5.73 17.74
C ASN A 83 12.95 -4.55 16.76
N VAL A 84 12.00 -3.62 16.82
CA VAL A 84 11.87 -2.50 15.88
C VAL A 84 11.84 -1.18 16.63
N TYR A 85 12.59 -0.19 16.12
CA TYR A 85 12.54 1.20 16.56
C TYR A 85 11.87 2.06 15.49
N VAL A 86 10.69 2.59 15.77
CA VAL A 86 9.85 3.27 14.79
C VAL A 86 10.06 4.78 14.85
N ILE A 87 10.64 5.34 13.78
CA ILE A 87 10.76 6.79 13.57
C ILE A 87 9.60 7.21 12.67
N ALA A 88 8.57 7.81 13.27
CA ALA A 88 7.43 8.35 12.55
C ALA A 88 7.84 9.63 11.80
N ILE A 89 7.56 9.69 10.50
CA ILE A 89 7.89 10.84 9.66
C ILE A 89 6.66 11.43 9.00
N GLU A 90 6.70 12.73 8.77
CA GLU A 90 5.68 13.43 8.00
C GLU A 90 5.55 12.88 6.56
N CYS A 91 4.35 12.95 6.00
CA CYS A 91 4.08 12.56 4.61
C CYS A 91 3.26 13.63 3.91
N GLN A 92 3.91 14.37 3.00
CA GLN A 92 3.32 15.48 2.24
C GLN A 92 2.57 15.03 0.97
N GLY A 93 2.17 13.75 0.90
CA GLY A 93 1.78 13.10 -0.35
C GLY A 93 3.00 12.65 -1.16
N LYS A 94 2.83 11.62 -1.99
CA LYS A 94 3.91 11.04 -2.80
C LYS A 94 3.59 11.16 -4.28
N LEU A 95 4.58 11.55 -5.06
CA LEU A 95 4.48 11.89 -6.48
C LEU A 95 4.48 10.63 -7.35
N ASP A 96 3.84 10.76 -8.50
CA ASP A 96 3.73 9.74 -9.54
C ASP A 96 4.48 10.22 -10.78
N ILE A 97 5.62 9.61 -11.07
CA ILE A 97 6.46 9.98 -12.20
C ILE A 97 5.74 9.79 -13.54
N GLU A 98 4.85 8.80 -13.66
CA GLU A 98 4.14 8.56 -14.92
C GLU A 98 3.10 9.65 -15.18
N LYS A 99 2.51 10.24 -14.14
CA LYS A 99 1.65 11.43 -14.29
C LYS A 99 2.44 12.68 -14.66
N ILE A 100 3.65 12.83 -14.13
CA ILE A 100 4.56 13.94 -14.50
C ILE A 100 4.95 13.82 -15.99
N LYS A 101 5.36 12.62 -16.43
CA LYS A 101 5.67 12.34 -17.85
C LYS A 101 4.46 12.54 -18.76
N ALA A 102 3.27 12.13 -18.34
CA ALA A 102 2.03 12.33 -19.09
C ALA A 102 1.69 13.83 -19.32
N LYS A 103 2.26 14.74 -18.52
CA LYS A 103 2.18 16.18 -18.73
C LYS A 103 3.28 16.75 -19.66
N GLY A 104 4.05 15.88 -20.30
CA GLY A 104 5.10 16.26 -21.25
C GLY A 104 6.45 16.59 -20.60
N VAL A 105 6.66 16.23 -19.34
CA VAL A 105 7.94 16.45 -18.64
C VAL A 105 8.77 15.16 -18.64
N ASP A 106 9.65 15.03 -19.62
CA ASP A 106 10.59 13.91 -19.74
C ASP A 106 11.98 14.25 -19.17
N ALA A 107 12.78 13.22 -18.86
CA ALA A 107 14.16 13.36 -18.37
C ALA A 107 14.29 14.28 -17.13
N VAL A 108 13.45 14.02 -16.13
CA VAL A 108 13.44 14.72 -14.83
C VAL A 108 14.77 14.52 -14.10
N SER A 109 15.40 15.63 -13.72
CA SER A 109 16.67 15.66 -12.98
C SER A 109 16.50 16.01 -11.51
N CYS A 110 15.51 16.84 -11.17
CA CYS A 110 15.22 17.27 -9.81
C CYS A 110 13.73 17.60 -9.66
N VAL A 111 13.21 17.47 -8.44
CA VAL A 111 11.88 17.94 -8.08
C VAL A 111 11.92 18.63 -6.73
N GLU A 112 11.40 19.85 -6.69
CA GLU A 112 11.19 20.64 -5.48
C GLU A 112 9.68 20.76 -5.18
N GLU A 113 9.28 20.45 -3.95
CA GLU A 113 7.89 20.51 -3.51
C GLU A 113 7.66 21.77 -2.67
N ASN A 114 6.81 22.67 -3.15
CA ASN A 114 6.49 23.95 -2.52
C ASN A 114 5.00 24.00 -2.17
N GLY A 115 4.62 23.30 -1.09
CA GLY A 115 3.22 23.17 -0.67
C GLY A 115 2.37 22.43 -1.72
N ASP A 116 1.43 23.16 -2.33
CA ASP A 116 0.52 22.65 -3.35
C ASP A 116 1.13 22.63 -4.77
N LYS A 117 2.34 23.16 -4.94
CA LYS A 117 3.05 23.21 -6.22
C LYS A 117 4.29 22.34 -6.22
N VAL A 118 4.64 21.84 -7.40
CA VAL A 118 5.81 21.01 -7.65
C VAL A 118 6.59 21.60 -8.80
N ASN A 119 7.82 22.03 -8.54
CA ASN A 119 8.75 22.49 -9.57
C ASN A 119 9.57 21.30 -10.04
N VAL A 120 9.39 20.91 -11.29
CA VAL A 120 10.08 19.78 -11.91
C VAL A 120 11.13 20.31 -12.86
N SER A 121 12.39 20.07 -12.55
CA SER A 121 13.51 20.38 -13.44
C SER A 121 13.78 19.20 -14.36
N SER A 122 13.92 19.50 -15.64
CA SER A 122 14.28 18.54 -16.68
C SER A 122 15.41 19.08 -17.56
N ILE A 123 15.98 18.22 -18.40
CA ILE A 123 16.96 18.66 -19.41
C ILE A 123 16.37 19.66 -20.44
N TYR A 124 15.04 19.76 -20.53
CA TYR A 124 14.33 20.64 -21.45
C TYR A 124 13.85 21.94 -20.80
N GLY A 125 14.10 22.11 -19.51
CA GLY A 125 13.67 23.28 -18.73
C GLY A 125 12.85 22.89 -17.50
N ASP A 126 12.47 23.92 -16.74
CA ASP A 126 11.69 23.80 -15.52
C ASP A 126 10.20 23.97 -15.82
N VAL A 127 9.38 23.12 -15.20
CA VAL A 127 7.92 23.17 -15.29
C VAL A 127 7.33 23.16 -13.89
N GLU A 128 6.45 24.11 -13.61
CA GLU A 128 5.65 24.13 -12.39
C GLU A 128 4.34 23.37 -12.62
N LEU A 129 4.02 22.44 -11.72
CA LEU A 129 2.84 21.59 -11.78
C LEU A 129 2.05 21.65 -10.48
N GLU A 130 0.72 21.56 -10.57
CA GLU A 130 -0.14 21.38 -9.40
C GLU A 130 0.08 19.98 -8.80
N LYS A 131 0.41 19.94 -7.50
CA LYS A 131 0.78 18.71 -6.79
C LYS A 131 -0.33 17.67 -6.86
N CYS A 132 -1.57 18.10 -6.65
CA CYS A 132 -2.75 17.23 -6.65
C CYS A 132 -2.94 16.47 -7.98
N GLU A 133 -2.42 17.00 -9.09
CA GLU A 133 -2.53 16.37 -10.42
C GLU A 133 -1.44 15.32 -10.67
N VAL A 134 -0.37 15.31 -9.85
CA VAL A 134 0.79 14.43 -10.00
C VAL A 134 1.07 13.55 -8.78
N LEU A 135 0.11 13.45 -7.84
CA LEU A 135 0.19 12.50 -6.72
C LEU A 135 -0.12 11.07 -7.15
N LEU A 136 0.48 10.10 -6.46
CA LEU A 136 0.08 8.69 -6.50
C LEU A 136 -1.41 8.57 -6.18
N GLY A 137 -2.13 7.69 -6.89
CA GLY A 137 -3.56 7.48 -6.66
C GLY A 137 -3.92 7.18 -5.21
N LYS A 138 -3.08 6.41 -4.50
CA LYS A 138 -3.27 6.12 -3.06
C LYS A 138 -3.18 7.36 -2.15
N CYS A 139 -2.44 8.38 -2.54
CA CYS A 139 -2.27 9.61 -1.78
C CYS A 139 -3.44 10.58 -2.01
N MET A 140 -4.09 10.51 -3.17
CA MET A 140 -5.28 11.30 -3.51
C MET A 140 -6.50 10.99 -2.65
N THR A 141 -6.52 9.84 -1.99
CA THR A 141 -7.59 9.42 -1.07
C THR A 141 -6.98 8.90 0.24
N CYS A 142 -5.90 9.53 0.72
CA CYS A 142 -5.18 9.08 1.91
C CYS A 142 -6.08 9.10 3.15
N LYS A 143 -5.96 8.07 4.00
CA LYS A 143 -6.75 7.94 5.25
C LYS A 143 -6.48 9.01 6.31
N GLY A 144 -5.38 9.76 6.19
CA GLY A 144 -5.03 10.85 7.09
C GLY A 144 -3.59 10.84 7.55
N LYS A 145 -3.34 11.59 8.63
CA LYS A 145 -2.00 11.93 9.15
C LYS A 145 -1.58 11.14 10.39
N THR A 146 -2.43 10.26 10.90
CA THR A 146 -2.18 9.51 12.14
C THR A 146 -1.14 8.40 11.95
N HIS A 147 -0.11 8.39 12.79
CA HIS A 147 0.78 7.24 12.99
C HIS A 147 0.24 6.38 14.13
N GLN A 148 -0.08 5.13 13.83
CA GLN A 148 -0.61 4.16 14.80
C GLN A 148 0.46 3.54 15.70
N VAL A 149 1.74 3.84 15.43
CA VAL A 149 2.89 3.42 16.21
C VAL A 149 4.04 4.41 15.99
N LYS A 150 4.75 4.75 17.06
CA LYS A 150 5.99 5.54 17.05
C LYS A 150 6.80 5.32 18.32
N ASP A 151 8.12 5.34 18.20
CA ASP A 151 9.07 5.47 19.30
C ASP A 151 9.65 6.90 19.32
N GLU A 152 9.89 7.45 18.12
CA GLU A 152 10.30 8.84 17.87
C GLU A 152 9.46 9.45 16.74
N GLU A 153 9.40 10.77 16.66
CA GLU A 153 8.61 11.49 15.66
C GLU A 153 9.39 12.69 15.10
N ILE A 154 9.43 12.79 13.77
CA ILE A 154 10.02 13.88 13.01
C ILE A 154 8.93 14.46 12.11
N ILE A 155 8.25 15.48 12.62
CA ILE A 155 7.26 16.28 11.88
C ILE A 155 7.73 17.73 11.93
N VAL A 156 8.04 18.27 10.76
CA VAL A 156 8.57 19.63 10.57
C VAL A 156 7.47 20.55 10.04
N ASN A 157 6.59 20.00 9.20
CA ASN A 157 5.52 20.70 8.50
C ASN A 157 4.17 20.06 8.78
N GLU A 158 3.10 20.85 8.67
CA GLU A 158 1.75 20.30 8.73
C GLU A 158 1.51 19.32 7.57
N MET A 159 0.96 18.15 7.88
CA MET A 159 0.61 17.14 6.86
C MET A 159 -0.77 17.43 6.26
N PRO A 160 -0.92 17.33 4.92
CA PRO A 160 -2.18 17.57 4.24
C PRO A 160 -3.18 16.47 4.57
N VAL A 161 -4.47 16.83 4.52
CA VAL A 161 -5.58 15.89 4.60
C VAL A 161 -6.23 15.78 3.23
N SER A 162 -6.45 14.53 2.79
CA SER A 162 -7.17 14.28 1.54
C SER A 162 -8.60 14.79 1.62
N LYS A 163 -9.04 15.52 0.59
CA LYS A 163 -10.45 15.95 0.45
C LYS A 163 -11.34 14.86 -0.16
N ASN A 164 -10.76 13.91 -0.89
CA ASN A 164 -11.51 12.86 -1.57
C ASN A 164 -11.77 11.69 -0.62
N ASN A 165 -12.93 11.04 -0.77
CA ASN A 165 -13.27 9.86 0.00
C ASN A 165 -12.65 8.61 -0.66
N ARG A 166 -12.11 7.71 0.16
CA ARG A 166 -11.47 6.47 -0.31
C ARG A 166 -12.41 5.54 -1.07
N PHE A 167 -13.73 5.64 -0.83
CA PHE A 167 -14.74 4.76 -1.42
C PHE A 167 -15.45 5.34 -2.65
N ASP A 168 -15.20 6.59 -3.05
CA ASP A 168 -15.89 7.25 -4.19
C ASP A 168 -15.84 6.40 -5.48
N GLU A 169 -14.68 5.85 -5.83
CA GLU A 169 -14.52 5.00 -7.02
C GLU A 169 -15.20 3.63 -6.87
N VAL A 170 -15.32 3.11 -5.65
CA VAL A 170 -16.06 1.87 -5.38
C VAL A 170 -17.56 2.11 -5.57
N GLU A 171 -18.08 3.24 -5.08
CA GLU A 171 -19.48 3.63 -5.23
C GLU A 171 -19.87 3.81 -6.70
N LYS A 172 -18.98 4.41 -7.51
CA LYS A 172 -19.17 4.48 -8.95
C LYS A 172 -19.28 3.11 -9.59
N LEU A 173 -18.45 2.14 -9.19
CA LEU A 173 -18.51 0.76 -9.68
C LEU A 173 -19.76 0.01 -9.19
N GLU A 174 -20.24 0.30 -7.98
CA GLU A 174 -21.47 -0.29 -7.43
C GLU A 174 -22.73 0.23 -8.12
N ALA A 175 -22.71 1.47 -8.59
CA ALA A 175 -23.82 2.08 -9.34
C ALA A 175 -23.91 1.59 -10.81
N MET A 176 -22.88 0.91 -11.32
CA MET A 176 -22.91 0.28 -12.65
C MET A 176 -23.85 -0.94 -12.66
N THR A 177 -24.41 -1.24 -13.82
CA THR A 177 -25.09 -2.53 -14.03
C THR A 177 -24.13 -3.70 -13.87
N GLU A 178 -24.67 -4.91 -13.63
CA GLU A 178 -23.84 -6.12 -13.48
C GLU A 178 -22.93 -6.35 -14.70
N ASP A 179 -23.48 -6.18 -15.90
CA ASP A 179 -22.75 -6.34 -17.17
C ASP A 179 -21.64 -5.29 -17.35
N GLU A 180 -21.92 -4.02 -17.04
CA GLU A 180 -20.91 -2.94 -17.11
C GLU A 180 -19.78 -3.16 -16.11
N ARG A 181 -20.12 -3.47 -14.86
CA ARG A 181 -19.15 -3.75 -13.81
C ARG A 181 -18.30 -4.97 -14.15
N PHE A 182 -18.90 -6.02 -14.71
CA PHE A 182 -18.19 -7.21 -15.14
C PHE A 182 -17.27 -6.92 -16.34
N ALA A 183 -17.72 -6.12 -17.31
CA ALA A 183 -16.91 -5.66 -18.43
C ALA A 183 -15.70 -4.84 -17.97
N PHE A 184 -15.90 -3.91 -17.03
CA PHE A 184 -14.82 -3.12 -16.43
C PHE A 184 -13.74 -4.02 -15.80
N TRP A 185 -14.14 -4.96 -14.93
CA TRP A 185 -13.18 -5.85 -14.29
C TRP A 185 -12.49 -6.79 -15.27
N ARG A 186 -13.22 -7.31 -16.26
CA ARG A 186 -12.62 -8.11 -17.33
C ARG A 186 -11.55 -7.31 -18.07
N GLU A 187 -11.83 -6.06 -18.44
CA GLU A 187 -10.87 -5.19 -19.11
C GLU A 187 -9.64 -4.94 -18.24
N GLN A 188 -9.82 -4.55 -16.96
CA GLN A 188 -8.68 -4.25 -16.09
C GLN A 188 -7.82 -5.47 -15.77
N LEU A 189 -8.45 -6.62 -15.48
CA LEU A 189 -7.72 -7.82 -15.05
C LEU A 189 -7.05 -8.55 -16.23
N SER A 190 -7.59 -8.43 -17.45
CA SER A 190 -6.97 -9.00 -18.66
C SER A 190 -5.56 -8.45 -18.96
N LYS A 191 -5.23 -7.27 -18.43
CA LYS A 191 -3.90 -6.65 -18.54
C LYS A 191 -2.84 -7.37 -17.68
N CYS A 192 -3.24 -8.28 -16.78
CA CYS A 192 -2.34 -8.86 -15.79
C CYS A 192 -1.32 -9.83 -16.40
N ILE A 193 -0.04 -9.45 -16.37
CA ILE A 193 1.10 -10.29 -16.81
C ILE A 193 1.62 -11.25 -15.73
N ARG A 194 0.88 -11.47 -14.63
CA ARG A 194 1.25 -12.37 -13.51
C ARG A 194 2.67 -12.18 -12.95
N CYS A 195 3.20 -10.95 -12.97
CA CYS A 195 4.53 -10.63 -12.42
C CYS A 195 4.62 -10.74 -10.87
N ASN A 196 3.49 -10.93 -10.18
CA ASN A 196 3.38 -11.05 -8.72
C ASN A 196 3.90 -9.85 -7.89
N ALA A 197 4.23 -8.72 -8.52
CA ALA A 197 4.68 -7.52 -7.81
C ALA A 197 3.68 -7.07 -6.73
N CYS A 198 2.39 -7.05 -7.06
CA CYS A 198 1.31 -6.67 -6.14
C CYS A 198 1.18 -7.60 -4.92
N ARG A 199 1.49 -8.89 -5.08
CA ARG A 199 1.56 -9.86 -3.97
C ARG A 199 2.83 -9.65 -3.15
N ASN A 200 3.98 -9.53 -3.81
CA ASN A 200 5.28 -9.46 -3.16
C ASN A 200 5.46 -8.18 -2.35
N VAL A 201 4.88 -7.05 -2.78
CA VAL A 201 4.93 -5.80 -2.01
C VAL A 201 3.94 -5.76 -0.83
N CYS A 202 2.83 -6.52 -0.89
CA CYS A 202 1.72 -6.36 0.04
C CYS A 202 2.07 -6.84 1.46
N PRO A 203 1.94 -5.99 2.50
CA PRO A 203 2.19 -6.39 3.89
C PRO A 203 1.25 -7.51 4.37
N ALA A 204 -0.03 -7.49 3.99
CA ALA A 204 -1.00 -8.54 4.36
C ALA A 204 -0.74 -9.89 3.66
N CYS A 205 0.04 -9.92 2.57
CA CYS A 205 0.48 -11.16 1.93
C CYS A 205 1.80 -11.65 2.57
N SER A 206 1.71 -12.14 3.80
CA SER A 206 2.85 -12.51 4.66
C SER A 206 2.99 -14.03 4.90
N CYS A 207 2.11 -14.84 4.31
CA CYS A 207 2.04 -16.29 4.48
C CYS A 207 3.38 -17.00 4.17
N LEU A 208 3.72 -18.03 4.95
CA LEU A 208 4.91 -18.86 4.71
C LEU A 208 4.75 -19.82 3.53
N LYS A 209 3.54 -20.34 3.35
CA LYS A 209 3.14 -21.15 2.19
C LYS A 209 2.04 -20.41 1.45
N CYS A 210 2.16 -20.28 0.14
CA CYS A 210 1.19 -19.58 -0.68
C CYS A 210 0.58 -20.54 -1.70
N VAL A 211 -0.75 -20.50 -1.86
CA VAL A 211 -1.46 -21.30 -2.87
C VAL A 211 -0.96 -21.01 -4.29
N PHE A 212 -0.52 -19.77 -4.55
CA PHE A 212 0.04 -19.35 -5.84
C PHE A 212 1.47 -19.83 -6.07
N ASP A 213 2.15 -20.34 -5.04
CA ASP A 213 3.49 -20.96 -5.18
C ASP A 213 3.41 -22.49 -5.13
N ASN A 214 2.21 -23.08 -5.04
CA ASN A 214 2.02 -24.53 -5.00
C ASN A 214 1.64 -25.07 -6.40
N PRO A 215 2.54 -25.77 -7.13
CA PRO A 215 2.23 -26.38 -8.42
C PRO A 215 0.98 -27.27 -8.42
N GLU A 216 0.69 -27.92 -7.29
CA GLU A 216 -0.46 -28.84 -7.15
C GLU A 216 -1.80 -28.12 -6.95
N SER A 217 -1.81 -26.80 -6.74
CA SER A 217 -3.05 -26.06 -6.44
C SER A 217 -3.93 -25.81 -7.66
N GLY A 218 -3.43 -26.03 -8.88
CA GLY A 218 -4.10 -25.65 -10.13
C GLY A 218 -4.21 -24.12 -10.36
N VAL A 219 -3.82 -23.29 -9.39
CA VAL A 219 -3.89 -21.81 -9.48
C VAL A 219 -2.51 -21.13 -9.40
N SER A 220 -1.45 -21.93 -9.40
CA SER A 220 -0.05 -21.49 -9.39
C SER A 220 0.54 -21.25 -10.79
N ALA A 221 -0.24 -21.49 -11.84
CA ALA A 221 0.16 -21.24 -13.22
C ALA A 221 0.65 -19.79 -13.39
N LYS A 222 1.85 -19.65 -13.98
CA LYS A 222 2.49 -18.35 -14.26
C LYS A 222 2.01 -17.73 -15.58
N ALA A 223 1.27 -18.50 -16.37
CA ALA A 223 0.51 -18.06 -17.52
C ALA A 223 -0.96 -18.45 -17.25
N ASN A 224 -1.91 -17.64 -17.69
CA ASN A 224 -3.32 -18.03 -17.63
C ASN A 224 -3.56 -18.99 -18.79
N ASP A 225 -3.97 -20.22 -18.53
CA ASP A 225 -4.21 -21.19 -19.60
C ASP A 225 -5.61 -21.00 -20.23
N ASP A 226 -6.51 -20.26 -19.55
CA ASP A 226 -7.77 -19.78 -20.12
C ASP A 226 -8.29 -18.46 -19.50
N LYS A 227 -9.37 -17.91 -20.10
CA LYS A 227 -10.02 -16.65 -19.69
C LYS A 227 -10.69 -16.70 -18.30
N PHE A 228 -10.96 -17.88 -17.76
CA PHE A 228 -11.56 -18.06 -16.44
C PHE A 228 -10.48 -17.97 -15.35
N GLU A 229 -9.33 -18.58 -15.58
CA GLU A 229 -8.16 -18.51 -14.67
C GLU A 229 -7.59 -17.09 -14.54
N GLU A 230 -7.73 -16.25 -15.57
CA GLU A 230 -7.30 -14.84 -15.58
C GLU A 230 -7.82 -14.04 -14.37
N GLN A 231 -9.06 -14.30 -13.94
CA GLN A 231 -9.73 -13.54 -12.88
C GLN A 231 -9.53 -14.14 -11.48
N LEU A 232 -9.34 -15.46 -11.39
CA LEU A 232 -9.38 -16.18 -10.12
C LEU A 232 -8.26 -15.77 -9.17
N PHE A 233 -7.07 -15.44 -9.66
CA PHE A 233 -5.97 -14.94 -8.82
C PHE A 233 -6.30 -13.65 -8.09
N HIS A 234 -6.92 -12.70 -8.78
CA HIS A 234 -7.22 -11.40 -8.21
C HIS A 234 -8.31 -11.51 -7.15
N VAL A 235 -9.32 -12.33 -7.41
CA VAL A 235 -10.40 -12.64 -6.46
C VAL A 235 -9.86 -13.39 -5.24
N ILE A 236 -9.17 -14.53 -5.43
CA ILE A 236 -8.57 -15.29 -4.33
C ILE A 236 -7.66 -14.41 -3.48
N ARG A 237 -6.81 -13.60 -4.11
CA ARG A 237 -5.90 -12.72 -3.37
C ARG A 237 -6.65 -11.67 -2.56
N ALA A 238 -7.67 -11.04 -3.14
CA ALA A 238 -8.47 -10.05 -2.44
C ALA A 238 -9.19 -10.68 -1.23
N PHE A 239 -9.83 -11.84 -1.41
CA PHE A 239 -10.44 -12.61 -0.33
C PHE A 239 -9.45 -12.99 0.77
N HIS A 240 -8.25 -13.45 0.42
CA HIS A 240 -7.24 -13.80 1.41
C HIS A 240 -6.86 -12.61 2.30
N VAL A 241 -6.82 -11.39 1.78
CA VAL A 241 -6.43 -10.20 2.56
C VAL A 241 -7.63 -9.44 3.14
N SER A 242 -8.87 -9.88 2.89
CA SER A 242 -10.07 -9.30 3.52
C SER A 242 -9.96 -9.32 5.04
N GLY A 243 -10.37 -8.22 5.69
CA GLY A 243 -10.18 -8.01 7.14
C GLY A 243 -8.74 -7.75 7.58
N ARG A 244 -7.75 -7.81 6.67
CA ARG A 244 -6.31 -7.60 6.96
C ARG A 244 -5.68 -6.51 6.09
N CYS A 245 -6.34 -6.11 5.00
CA CYS A 245 -5.87 -5.06 4.12
C CYS A 245 -5.93 -3.68 4.81
N THR A 246 -4.77 -3.06 5.00
CA THR A 246 -4.66 -1.74 5.65
C THR A 246 -4.89 -0.56 4.69
N ASP A 247 -5.43 -0.81 3.49
CA ASP A 247 -5.63 0.20 2.43
C ASP A 247 -4.37 1.05 2.12
N CYS A 248 -3.19 0.42 2.04
CA CYS A 248 -1.94 1.13 1.75
C CYS A 248 -1.71 1.40 0.25
N GLY A 249 -2.54 0.84 -0.64
CA GLY A 249 -2.47 1.06 -2.09
C GLY A 249 -1.25 0.49 -2.82
N GLU A 250 -0.32 -0.18 -2.14
CA GLU A 250 0.93 -0.69 -2.74
C GLU A 250 0.67 -1.64 -3.91
N CYS A 251 -0.39 -2.45 -3.84
CA CYS A 251 -0.72 -3.43 -4.87
C CYS A 251 -0.98 -2.79 -6.24
N SER A 252 -1.58 -1.60 -6.28
CA SER A 252 -1.77 -0.83 -7.50
C SER A 252 -0.53 -0.02 -7.86
N ARG A 253 0.15 0.57 -6.87
CA ARG A 253 1.37 1.37 -7.09
C ARG A 253 2.45 0.61 -7.85
N VAL A 254 2.67 -0.67 -7.51
CA VAL A 254 3.73 -1.48 -8.13
C VAL A 254 3.27 -2.24 -9.37
N CYS A 255 2.02 -2.09 -9.80
CA CYS A 255 1.51 -2.82 -10.95
C CYS A 255 2.04 -2.17 -12.24
N PRO A 256 2.88 -2.84 -13.04
CA PRO A 256 3.41 -2.26 -14.28
C PRO A 256 2.34 -2.07 -15.36
N GLN A 257 1.14 -2.59 -15.12
CA GLN A 257 -0.02 -2.52 -16.03
C GLN A 257 -1.11 -1.59 -15.49
N ASN A 258 -0.81 -0.83 -14.42
CA ASN A 258 -1.69 0.16 -13.81
C ASN A 258 -3.07 -0.39 -13.40
N ILE A 259 -3.13 -1.67 -13.01
CA ILE A 259 -4.39 -2.30 -12.59
C ILE A 259 -4.83 -1.73 -11.23
N PRO A 260 -6.08 -1.24 -11.09
CA PRO A 260 -6.58 -0.62 -9.86
C PRO A 260 -7.00 -1.67 -8.81
N LEU A 261 -6.11 -2.62 -8.49
CA LEU A 261 -6.30 -3.67 -7.49
C LEU A 261 -6.74 -3.16 -6.10
N HIS A 262 -6.39 -1.93 -5.73
CA HIS A 262 -6.86 -1.31 -4.49
C HIS A 262 -8.40 -1.19 -4.44
N LEU A 263 -9.09 -1.01 -5.58
CA LEU A 263 -10.56 -0.90 -5.61
C LEU A 263 -11.24 -2.23 -5.20
N LEU A 264 -10.71 -3.38 -5.60
CA LEU A 264 -11.19 -4.68 -5.11
C LEU A 264 -11.09 -4.75 -3.58
N ASN A 265 -9.93 -4.37 -3.04
CA ASN A 265 -9.70 -4.44 -1.60
C ASN A 265 -10.57 -3.43 -0.84
N ARG A 266 -10.80 -2.24 -1.40
CA ARG A 266 -11.70 -1.24 -0.81
C ARG A 266 -13.16 -1.66 -0.84
N LYS A 267 -13.60 -2.39 -1.86
CA LYS A 267 -14.93 -3.03 -1.85
C LYS A 267 -15.07 -3.98 -0.67
N PHE A 268 -14.10 -4.86 -0.45
CA PHE A 268 -14.12 -5.74 0.73
C PHE A 268 -14.07 -4.99 2.05
N ILE A 269 -13.30 -3.89 2.14
CA ILE A 269 -13.28 -3.04 3.33
C ILE A 269 -14.67 -2.42 3.55
N LYS A 270 -15.27 -1.83 2.51
CA LYS A 270 -16.60 -1.21 2.58
C LYS A 270 -17.68 -2.20 3.02
N ASP A 271 -17.65 -3.43 2.48
CA ASP A 271 -18.59 -4.48 2.88
C ASP A 271 -18.37 -4.93 4.33
N ILE A 272 -17.12 -5.09 4.75
CA ILE A 272 -16.81 -5.44 6.14
C ILE A 272 -17.29 -4.33 7.08
N ASP A 273 -17.04 -3.07 6.74
CA ASP A 273 -17.48 -1.90 7.51
C ASP A 273 -19.02 -1.88 7.63
N GLY A 274 -19.75 -2.16 6.55
CA GLY A 274 -21.21 -2.18 6.54
C GLY A 274 -21.84 -3.39 7.25
N PHE A 275 -21.20 -4.57 7.21
CA PHE A 275 -21.76 -5.79 7.79
C PHE A 275 -21.36 -6.02 9.25
N TYR A 276 -20.14 -5.62 9.63
CA TYR A 276 -19.55 -5.92 10.94
C TYR A 276 -19.21 -4.66 11.75
N GLY A 277 -19.55 -3.48 11.24
CA GLY A 277 -19.22 -2.18 11.83
C GLY A 277 -17.86 -1.64 11.35
N GLU A 278 -17.65 -0.34 11.51
CA GLU A 278 -16.45 0.35 11.06
C GLU A 278 -15.18 -0.33 11.56
N TYR A 279 -14.30 -0.72 10.64
CA TYR A 279 -13.08 -1.44 10.97
C TYR A 279 -11.88 -0.98 10.15
N GLN A 280 -10.82 -0.57 10.83
CA GLN A 280 -9.55 -0.25 10.19
C GLN A 280 -8.47 -1.26 10.55
N ALA A 281 -8.14 -2.15 9.60
CA ALA A 281 -6.99 -3.05 9.73
C ALA A 281 -5.71 -2.27 10.05
N GLY A 282 -4.97 -2.74 11.05
CA GLY A 282 -3.75 -2.11 11.54
C GLY A 282 -3.93 -0.87 12.42
N GLU A 283 -5.16 -0.49 12.82
CA GLU A 283 -5.35 0.58 13.79
C GLU A 283 -4.75 0.21 15.15
N THR A 284 -5.12 -0.96 15.68
CA THR A 284 -4.47 -1.56 16.87
C THR A 284 -3.52 -2.68 16.47
N ALA A 285 -2.54 -2.98 17.33
CA ALA A 285 -1.58 -4.07 17.14
C ALA A 285 -2.05 -5.42 17.71
N ASP A 286 -3.21 -5.47 18.36
CA ASP A 286 -3.77 -6.63 19.04
C ASP A 286 -5.29 -6.77 18.79
N GLY A 287 -5.89 -7.80 19.37
CA GLY A 287 -7.31 -8.10 19.22
C GLY A 287 -7.66 -8.84 17.93
N LYS A 288 -8.94 -9.23 17.83
CA LYS A 288 -9.47 -10.00 16.69
C LYS A 288 -9.84 -9.07 15.53
N THR A 289 -9.82 -9.63 14.33
CA THR A 289 -10.37 -8.99 13.11
C THR A 289 -11.82 -9.42 12.89
N PRO A 290 -12.63 -8.67 12.12
CA PRO A 290 -14.03 -9.00 11.86
C PRO A 290 -14.24 -10.44 11.36
N LEU A 291 -13.34 -10.95 10.50
CA LEU A 291 -13.46 -12.30 9.94
C LEU A 291 -12.93 -13.41 10.84
N THR A 292 -12.46 -13.07 12.05
CA THR A 292 -11.92 -14.00 13.05
C THR A 292 -12.64 -13.87 14.39
N SER A 293 -13.69 -13.04 14.43
CA SER A 293 -14.59 -12.87 15.55
C SER A 293 -16.00 -13.27 15.10
N TYR A 294 -16.83 -13.72 16.03
CA TYR A 294 -18.22 -14.06 15.76
C TYR A 294 -19.10 -13.40 16.81
N THR A 295 -20.22 -12.85 16.38
CA THR A 295 -21.30 -12.39 17.25
C THR A 295 -22.64 -12.95 16.78
N GLU A 296 -23.59 -13.20 17.70
CA GLU A 296 -24.93 -13.66 17.34
C GLU A 296 -25.74 -12.62 16.52
N SER A 297 -25.24 -11.38 16.44
CA SER A 297 -25.81 -10.30 15.64
C SER A 297 -25.18 -10.15 14.24
N ASP A 298 -24.18 -10.99 13.91
CA ASP A 298 -23.54 -10.98 12.59
C ASP A 298 -24.55 -11.31 11.49
N ILE A 299 -24.37 -10.71 10.31
CA ILE A 299 -25.27 -10.92 9.17
C ILE A 299 -25.22 -12.37 8.68
N GLU A 300 -26.40 -12.96 8.44
CA GLU A 300 -26.53 -14.27 7.82
C GLU A 300 -26.37 -14.19 6.31
N ALA A 301 -25.79 -15.23 5.69
CA ALA A 301 -25.47 -15.23 4.26
C ALA A 301 -26.70 -14.99 3.35
N LYS A 302 -27.88 -15.44 3.78
CA LYS A 302 -29.15 -15.25 3.06
C LYS A 302 -29.63 -13.80 3.04
N ASP A 303 -29.19 -12.99 3.99
CA ASP A 303 -29.66 -11.61 4.19
C ASP A 303 -28.75 -10.62 3.46
N ILE A 304 -27.54 -11.03 3.08
CA ILE A 304 -26.58 -10.23 2.30
C ILE A 304 -27.16 -9.76 0.95
N PHE A 305 -27.93 -10.62 0.27
CA PHE A 305 -28.48 -10.32 -1.06
C PHE A 305 -29.84 -9.59 -1.02
N ASN A 306 -30.44 -9.44 0.17
CA ASN A 306 -31.75 -8.81 0.34
C ASN A 306 -31.68 -7.30 0.64
N GLY A 307 -30.46 -6.72 0.63
CA GLY A 307 -30.30 -5.28 0.43
C GLY A 307 -30.43 -4.38 1.66
N GLU A 308 -30.23 -4.89 2.87
CA GLU A 308 -30.10 -4.03 4.07
C GLU A 308 -28.71 -4.24 4.70
N ALA A 309 -27.70 -3.55 4.16
CA ALA A 309 -26.58 -3.15 4.99
C ALA A 309 -27.16 -2.21 6.06
N LYS A 310 -26.97 -2.55 7.34
CA LYS A 310 -27.48 -1.75 8.46
C LYS A 310 -26.84 -0.35 8.52
#